data_AF-A0A7K2IRV6-F1
#
_entry.id   AF-A0A7K2IRV6-F1
#
_cell.length_a   1.000
_cell.length_b   1.000
_cell.length_c   1.000
_cell.angle_alpha   90.00
_cell.angle_beta   90.00
_cell.angle_gamma   90.00
#
_symmetry.space_group_name_H-M   'P 1'
#
loop_
_entity.id
_entity.type
_entity.pdbx_description
1 polymer ?
#
loop_
_entity_poly.entity_id
_entity_poly.type
_entity_poly.pdbx_seq_one_letter_code
_entity_poly.pdbx_strand_id
1 'polypeptide(L)'
;MQKVNNIRNPLPPIAGLSALLPCLLFGNVAFVTWLGARAAWLLLPTSLGVPFAFPRLRFVAFVGQPGWNLTVELLAVAVLAVVAAWWVRRAGLLRPAANTWRVFLSSWAGVVLGLAAANALRSGAAVLALGSGPLLFLSYVLLGAVTGALWAIALGWPCALPVALAHRFRRSPATPVPA
;
A
#
# COMPACT_ATOMS: atom_id res chain seq x y z
N MET A 1 -31.96 -3.22 13.27
CA MET A 1 -31.27 -1.91 13.14
C MET A 1 -29.77 -1.97 12.79
N GLN A 2 -29.20 -3.15 12.47
CA GLN A 2 -27.74 -3.33 12.27
C GLN A 2 -27.23 -2.93 10.87
N LYS A 3 -28.11 -2.85 9.85
CA LYS A 3 -27.74 -2.51 8.46
C LYS A 3 -27.31 -1.05 8.27
N VAL A 4 -27.86 -0.11 9.03
CA VAL A 4 -27.61 1.34 8.85
C VAL A 4 -26.21 1.73 9.33
N ASN A 5 -25.66 1.05 10.34
CA ASN A 5 -24.32 1.33 10.88
C ASN A 5 -23.17 0.87 9.96
N ASN A 6 -23.43 -0.04 9.02
CA ASN A 6 -22.38 -0.59 8.16
C ASN A 6 -21.94 0.39 7.05
N ILE A 7 -22.78 1.37 6.71
CA ILE A 7 -22.50 2.39 5.69
C ILE A 7 -21.51 3.45 6.21
N ARG A 8 -21.42 3.64 7.53
CA ARG A 8 -20.55 4.64 8.19
C ARG A 8 -19.30 4.05 8.82
N ASN A 9 -18.76 2.95 8.27
CA ASN A 9 -17.49 2.41 8.74
C ASN A 9 -16.31 3.18 8.08
N PRO A 10 -15.50 3.96 8.82
CA PRO A 10 -14.38 4.73 8.31
C PRO A 10 -13.09 3.90 8.29
N LEU A 11 -13.09 2.65 8.79
CA LEU A 11 -11.89 1.82 8.77
C LEU A 11 -11.37 1.58 7.34
N PRO A 12 -12.21 1.30 6.33
CA PRO A 12 -11.76 1.21 4.93
C PRO A 12 -11.10 2.48 4.39
N PRO A 13 -11.69 3.69 4.46
CA PRO A 13 -11.01 4.90 3.97
C PRO A 13 -9.76 5.24 4.79
N ILE A 14 -9.74 5.00 6.11
CA ILE A 14 -8.52 5.17 6.92
C ILE A 14 -7.40 4.26 6.42
N ALA A 15 -7.71 3.01 6.07
CA ALA A 15 -6.72 2.07 5.54
C ALA A 15 -6.17 2.50 4.16
N GLY A 16 -7.04 3.03 3.29
CA GLY A 16 -6.61 3.58 2.01
C GLY A 16 -5.72 4.80 2.18
N LEU A 17 -6.12 5.74 3.05
CA LEU A 17 -5.37 6.97 3.33
C LEU A 17 -4.04 6.70 4.03
N SER A 18 -3.99 5.75 4.97
CA SER A 18 -2.75 5.42 5.67
C SER A 18 -1.70 4.81 4.74
N ALA A 19 -2.12 4.09 3.70
CA ALA A 19 -1.23 3.57 2.66
C ALA A 19 -0.63 4.67 1.77
N LEU A 20 -1.19 5.89 1.75
CA LEU A 20 -0.63 7.02 1.00
C LEU A 20 0.59 7.63 1.69
N LEU A 21 0.71 7.53 3.02
CA LEU A 21 1.83 8.07 3.78
C LEU A 21 3.20 7.56 3.29
N PRO A 22 3.45 6.24 3.18
CA PRO A 22 4.71 5.78 2.61
C PRO A 22 4.85 6.19 1.14
N CYS A 23 3.77 6.26 0.37
CA CYS A 23 3.84 6.72 -1.03
C CYS A 23 4.33 8.17 -1.15
N LEU A 24 3.88 9.05 -0.25
CA LEU A 24 4.37 10.43 -0.14
C LEU A 24 5.83 10.47 0.30
N LEU A 25 6.21 9.64 1.27
CA LEU A 25 7.58 9.56 1.77
C LEU A 25 8.55 9.11 0.67
N PHE A 26 8.22 8.05 -0.08
CA PHE A 26 9.00 7.57 -1.22
C PHE A 26 8.87 8.45 -2.48
N GLY A 27 7.86 9.34 -2.52
CA GLY A 27 7.74 10.41 -3.51
C GLY A 27 8.66 11.61 -3.24
N ASN A 28 9.17 11.76 -2.00
CA ASN A 28 10.04 12.85 -1.60
C ASN A 28 11.50 12.57 -2.01
N VAL A 29 12.05 13.40 -2.88
CA VAL A 29 13.42 13.27 -3.40
C VAL A 29 14.45 13.31 -2.27
N ALA A 30 14.32 14.23 -1.30
CA ALA A 30 15.28 14.34 -0.20
C ALA A 30 15.34 13.06 0.64
N PHE A 31 14.19 12.44 0.90
CA PHE A 31 14.13 11.16 1.62
C PHE A 31 14.77 10.03 0.82
N VAL A 32 14.46 9.91 -0.47
CA VAL A 32 15.02 8.86 -1.33
C VAL A 32 16.53 9.03 -1.49
N THR A 33 17.02 10.26 -1.65
CA THR A 33 18.46 10.56 -1.73
C THR A 33 19.17 10.23 -0.42
N TRP A 34 18.60 10.62 0.73
CA TRP A 34 19.12 10.27 2.05
C TRP A 34 19.16 8.75 2.28
N LEU A 35 18.09 8.04 1.89
CA LEU A 35 17.99 6.59 2.03
C LEU A 35 19.00 5.88 1.11
N GLY A 36 19.13 6.35 -0.13
CA GLY A 36 20.11 5.85 -1.09
C GLY A 36 21.55 6.02 -0.59
N ALA A 37 21.87 7.15 0.04
CA ALA A 37 23.18 7.39 0.63
C ALA A 37 23.51 6.47 1.82
N ARG A 38 22.50 6.04 2.58
CA ARG A 38 22.69 5.23 3.80
C ARG A 38 22.49 3.72 3.61
N ALA A 39 21.71 3.34 2.61
CA ALA A 39 21.28 1.97 2.41
C ALA A 39 21.14 1.67 0.91
N ALA A 40 22.16 1.97 0.13
CA ALA A 40 22.19 1.74 -1.32
C ALA A 40 21.88 0.27 -1.70
N TRP A 41 22.21 -0.69 -0.83
CA TRP A 41 21.90 -2.11 -1.00
C TRP A 41 20.38 -2.38 -1.11
N LEU A 42 19.52 -1.52 -0.54
CA LEU A 42 18.07 -1.63 -0.70
C LEU A 42 17.62 -1.33 -2.14
N LEU A 43 18.46 -0.68 -2.96
CA LEU A 43 18.20 -0.39 -4.37
C LEU A 43 18.63 -1.53 -5.31
N LEU A 44 19.17 -2.63 -4.80
CA LEU A 44 19.53 -3.81 -5.61
C LEU A 44 18.34 -4.39 -6.41
N PRO A 45 17.10 -4.46 -5.89
CA PRO A 45 15.97 -4.92 -6.70
C PRO A 45 15.74 -4.08 -7.97
N THR A 46 16.01 -2.77 -7.90
CA THR A 46 15.89 -1.89 -9.07
C THR A 46 16.95 -2.12 -10.13
N SER A 47 18.14 -2.65 -9.80
CA SER A 47 19.12 -3.03 -10.82
C SER A 47 18.70 -4.28 -11.60
N LEU A 48 17.79 -5.08 -11.03
CA LEU A 48 17.16 -6.23 -11.69
C LEU A 48 15.85 -5.87 -12.41
N GLY A 49 15.55 -4.57 -12.58
CA GLY A 49 14.34 -4.10 -13.25
C GLY A 49 13.05 -4.25 -12.43
N VAL A 50 13.16 -4.49 -11.12
CA VAL A 50 12.02 -4.68 -10.23
C VAL A 50 11.73 -3.39 -9.45
N PRO A 51 10.45 -2.99 -9.29
CA PRO A 51 10.10 -1.76 -8.61
C PRO A 51 10.60 -1.73 -7.16
N PHE A 52 11.30 -0.64 -6.82
CA PHE A 52 11.73 -0.36 -5.45
C PHE A 52 10.57 0.14 -4.59
N ALA A 53 10.44 -0.44 -3.38
CA ALA A 53 9.61 0.04 -2.28
C ALA A 53 8.14 0.34 -2.65
N PHE A 54 7.55 1.34 -2.02
CA PHE A 54 6.19 1.81 -2.28
C PHE A 54 6.12 2.63 -3.59
N PRO A 55 4.98 2.63 -4.28
CA PRO A 55 4.78 3.52 -5.42
C PRO A 55 4.88 4.98 -4.98
N ARG A 56 5.42 5.81 -5.85
CA ARG A 56 5.84 7.19 -5.54
C ARG A 56 4.70 8.14 -5.84
N LEU A 57 4.10 8.72 -4.80
CA LEU A 57 3.06 9.74 -4.98
C LEU A 57 3.71 11.11 -5.17
N ARG A 58 3.60 11.65 -6.39
CA ARG A 58 4.16 12.93 -6.83
C ARG A 58 3.39 13.47 -8.03
N PHE A 59 3.52 14.76 -8.29
CA PHE A 59 2.84 15.44 -9.40
C PHE A 59 3.77 15.83 -10.55
N VAL A 60 5.07 15.53 -10.43
CA VAL A 60 6.09 15.85 -11.43
C VAL A 60 6.94 14.61 -11.72
N ALA A 61 7.22 14.37 -13.00
CA ALA A 61 8.09 13.28 -13.42
C ALA A 61 9.55 13.51 -12.94
N PHE A 62 10.31 12.41 -12.76
CA PHE A 62 11.74 12.54 -12.47
C PHE A 62 12.42 12.91 -13.79
N VAL A 63 13.42 13.79 -13.71
CA VAL A 63 14.25 14.13 -14.87
C VAL A 63 14.84 12.84 -15.43
N GLY A 64 14.67 12.60 -16.74
CA GLY A 64 15.14 11.41 -17.43
C GLY A 64 14.21 10.18 -17.37
N GLN A 65 13.03 10.27 -16.76
CA GLN A 65 12.03 9.20 -16.82
C GLN A 65 11.05 9.38 -17.98
N PRO A 66 10.60 8.29 -18.61
CA PRO A 66 9.60 8.36 -19.67
C PRO A 66 8.25 8.86 -19.11
N GLY A 67 7.51 9.62 -19.91
CA GLY A 67 6.27 10.29 -19.48
C GLY A 67 5.18 9.34 -18.94
N TRP A 68 5.14 8.09 -19.41
CA TRP A 68 4.21 7.07 -18.94
C TRP A 68 4.48 6.63 -17.48
N ASN A 69 5.71 6.82 -16.98
CA ASN A 69 6.10 6.36 -15.65
C ASN A 69 5.27 7.06 -14.55
N LEU A 70 5.02 8.37 -14.70
CA LEU A 70 4.21 9.13 -13.75
C LEU A 70 2.78 8.56 -13.66
N THR A 71 2.16 8.27 -14.80
CA THR A 71 0.82 7.68 -14.86
C THR A 71 0.79 6.30 -14.18
N VAL A 72 1.79 5.47 -14.44
CA VAL A 72 1.90 4.14 -13.83
C VAL A 72 2.11 4.21 -12.32
N GLU A 73 2.92 5.15 -11.82
CA GLU A 73 3.09 5.38 -10.38
C GLU A 73 1.78 5.85 -9.72
N LEU A 74 1.04 6.78 -10.34
CA LEU A 74 -0.26 7.23 -9.83
C LEU A 74 -1.29 6.09 -9.80
N LEU A 75 -1.35 5.27 -10.85
CA LEU A 75 -2.19 4.07 -10.90
C LEU A 75 -1.80 3.06 -9.82
N ALA A 76 -0.50 2.85 -9.61
CA ALA A 76 0.00 1.95 -8.58
C ALA A 76 -0.36 2.43 -7.16
N VAL A 77 -0.28 3.73 -6.88
CA VAL A 77 -0.76 4.33 -5.62
C VAL A 77 -2.26 4.10 -5.45
N ALA A 78 -3.05 4.33 -6.51
CA ALA A 78 -4.50 4.11 -6.48
C ALA A 78 -4.84 2.64 -6.22
N VAL A 79 -4.16 1.70 -6.89
CA VAL A 79 -4.34 0.25 -6.68
C VAL A 79 -4.03 -0.13 -5.23
N LEU A 80 -2.91 0.32 -4.68
CA LEU A 80 -2.56 0.06 -3.28
C LEU A 80 -3.67 0.56 -2.32
N ALA A 81 -4.10 1.81 -2.47
CA ALA A 81 -5.10 2.42 -1.60
C ALA A 81 -6.47 1.71 -1.71
N VAL A 82 -6.91 1.41 -2.94
CA VAL A 82 -8.18 0.73 -3.21
C VAL A 82 -8.16 -0.70 -2.67
N VAL A 83 -7.09 -1.46 -2.90
CA VAL A 83 -6.97 -2.85 -2.42
C VAL A 83 -6.90 -2.88 -0.89
N ALA A 84 -6.16 -1.97 -0.25
CA ALA A 84 -6.11 -1.88 1.20
C ALA A 84 -7.50 -1.57 1.80
N ALA A 85 -8.21 -0.58 1.25
CA ALA A 85 -9.56 -0.23 1.69
C ALA A 85 -10.56 -1.37 1.44
N TRP A 86 -10.54 -1.97 0.26
CA TRP A 86 -11.41 -3.10 -0.11
C TRP A 86 -11.18 -4.30 0.81
N TRP A 87 -9.92 -4.64 1.11
CA TRP A 87 -9.58 -5.76 1.97
C TRP A 87 -10.07 -5.54 3.41
N VAL A 88 -9.86 -4.35 3.98
CA VAL A 88 -10.36 -4.01 5.32
C VAL A 88 -11.89 -4.04 5.36
N ARG A 89 -12.57 -3.55 4.30
CA ARG A 89 -14.03 -3.66 4.17
C ARG A 89 -14.46 -5.13 4.16
N ARG A 90 -13.84 -5.97 3.33
CA ARG A 90 -14.13 -7.40 3.23
C ARG A 90 -13.91 -8.12 4.57
N ALA A 91 -12.79 -7.85 5.24
CA ALA A 91 -12.46 -8.44 6.54
C ALA A 91 -13.48 -8.02 7.62
N GLY A 92 -13.90 -6.76 7.63
CA GLY A 92 -14.93 -6.26 8.55
C GLY A 92 -16.31 -6.90 8.32
N LEU A 93 -16.68 -7.17 7.07
CA LEU A 93 -17.92 -7.87 6.73
C LEU A 93 -17.89 -9.35 7.15
N LEU A 94 -16.75 -10.03 6.96
CA LEU A 94 -16.61 -11.44 7.30
C LEU A 94 -16.44 -11.69 8.81
N ARG A 95 -15.86 -10.74 9.55
CA ARG A 95 -15.50 -10.90 10.97
C ARG A 95 -15.84 -9.64 11.79
N PRO A 96 -17.12 -9.32 12.00
CA PRO A 96 -17.54 -8.11 12.70
C PRO A 96 -17.11 -8.06 14.17
N ALA A 97 -16.88 -9.21 14.81
CA ALA A 97 -16.44 -9.30 16.20
C ALA A 97 -14.91 -9.20 16.39
N ALA A 98 -14.12 -9.00 15.33
CA ALA A 98 -12.66 -9.03 15.38
C ALA A 98 -12.06 -8.04 16.40
N ASN A 99 -11.19 -8.51 17.29
CA ASN A 99 -10.46 -7.63 18.22
C ASN A 99 -9.48 -6.70 17.48
N THR A 100 -8.97 -5.69 18.18
CA THR A 100 -8.06 -4.68 17.60
C THR A 100 -6.82 -5.30 16.95
N TRP A 101 -6.27 -6.36 17.53
CA TRP A 101 -5.14 -7.08 16.95
C TRP A 101 -5.47 -7.73 15.61
N ARG A 102 -6.64 -8.39 15.50
CA ARG A 102 -7.10 -8.96 14.23
C ARG A 102 -7.38 -7.88 13.18
N VAL A 103 -7.88 -6.71 13.58
CA VAL A 103 -8.07 -5.56 12.68
C VAL A 103 -6.72 -5.04 12.19
N PHE A 104 -5.73 -4.90 13.08
CA PHE A 104 -4.36 -4.56 12.72
C PHE A 104 -3.79 -5.53 11.68
N LEU A 105 -3.77 -6.84 11.98
CA LEU A 105 -3.26 -7.87 11.07
C LEU A 105 -4.01 -7.88 9.73
N SER A 106 -5.34 -7.70 9.75
CA SER A 106 -6.14 -7.65 8.52
C SER A 106 -5.79 -6.42 7.69
N SER A 107 -5.63 -5.25 8.31
CA SER A 107 -5.23 -4.03 7.60
C SER A 107 -3.82 -4.14 7.05
N TRP A 108 -2.88 -4.74 7.78
CA TRP A 108 -1.54 -5.00 7.31
C TRP A 108 -1.52 -5.98 6.12
N ALA A 109 -2.31 -7.06 6.18
CA ALA A 109 -2.50 -7.96 5.04
C ALA A 109 -3.08 -7.24 3.81
N GLY A 110 -3.98 -6.28 4.02
CA GLY A 110 -4.50 -5.43 2.94
C GLY A 110 -3.42 -4.58 2.27
N VAL A 111 -2.48 -4.04 3.04
CA VAL A 111 -1.31 -3.31 2.53
C VAL A 111 -0.37 -4.24 1.78
N VAL A 112 -0.14 -5.47 2.28
CA VAL A 112 0.67 -6.48 1.58
C VAL A 112 0.09 -6.82 0.22
N LEU A 113 -1.22 -7.11 0.16
CA LEU A 113 -1.92 -7.40 -1.10
C LEU A 113 -1.92 -6.20 -2.05
N GLY A 114 -2.15 -5.00 -1.51
CA GLY A 114 -2.17 -3.77 -2.31
C GLY A 114 -0.80 -3.43 -2.89
N LEU A 115 0.27 -3.61 -2.12
CA LEU A 115 1.62 -3.30 -2.59
C LEU A 115 2.13 -4.37 -3.58
N ALA A 116 1.76 -5.64 -3.37
CA ALA A 116 2.01 -6.69 -4.35
C ALA A 116 1.32 -6.37 -5.68
N ALA A 117 0.04 -6.01 -5.67
CA ALA A 117 -0.70 -5.65 -6.88
C ALA A 117 -0.14 -4.38 -7.55
N ALA A 118 0.22 -3.37 -6.77
CA ALA A 118 0.83 -2.14 -7.26
C ALA A 118 2.17 -2.42 -7.96
N ASN A 119 3.03 -3.25 -7.37
CA ASN A 119 4.33 -3.57 -7.95
C ASN A 119 4.22 -4.52 -9.16
N ALA A 120 3.25 -5.44 -9.16
CA ALA A 120 2.90 -6.23 -10.34
C ALA A 120 2.55 -5.32 -11.53
N LEU A 121 1.73 -4.29 -11.30
CA LEU A 121 1.38 -3.29 -12.31
C LEU A 121 2.59 -2.49 -12.78
N ARG A 122 3.45 -2.03 -11.86
CA ARG A 122 4.67 -1.27 -12.21
C ARG A 122 5.65 -2.11 -13.03
N SER A 123 5.91 -3.36 -12.64
CA SER A 123 6.75 -4.29 -13.41
C SER A 123 6.15 -4.62 -14.77
N GLY A 124 4.84 -4.89 -14.83
CA GLY A 124 4.15 -5.21 -16.08
C GLY A 124 4.23 -4.06 -17.08
N ALA A 125 4.00 -2.83 -16.63
CA ALA A 125 4.14 -1.64 -17.47
C ALA A 125 5.57 -1.45 -17.98
N ALA A 126 6.58 -1.67 -17.13
CA ALA A 126 7.98 -1.58 -17.53
C ALA A 126 8.34 -2.62 -18.61
N VAL A 127 7.87 -3.86 -18.48
CA VAL A 127 8.16 -4.92 -19.48
C VAL A 127 7.37 -4.73 -20.77
N LEU A 128 6.13 -4.24 -20.71
CA LEU A 128 5.36 -3.90 -21.90
C LEU A 128 6.02 -2.76 -22.70
N ALA A 129 6.60 -1.77 -22.00
CA ALA A 129 7.34 -0.70 -22.65
C ALA A 129 8.59 -1.18 -23.39
N LEU A 130 9.13 -2.35 -23.03
CA LEU A 130 10.27 -3.00 -23.69
C LEU A 130 9.85 -3.92 -24.85
N GLY A 131 8.55 -4.05 -25.15
CA GLY A 131 8.06 -4.94 -26.22
C GLY A 131 8.40 -6.41 -26.00
N SER A 132 8.53 -6.84 -24.74
CA SER A 132 8.99 -8.19 -24.41
C SER A 132 7.93 -9.27 -24.61
N GLY A 133 8.37 -10.52 -24.83
CA GLY A 133 7.47 -11.66 -24.96
C GLY A 133 6.71 -12.01 -23.66
N PRO A 134 5.64 -12.83 -23.76
CA PRO A 134 4.71 -13.11 -22.66
C PRO A 134 5.36 -13.80 -21.44
N LEU A 135 6.39 -14.62 -21.64
CA LEU A 135 7.10 -15.28 -20.54
C LEU A 135 7.88 -14.27 -19.67
N LEU A 136 8.52 -13.28 -20.28
CA LEU A 136 9.21 -12.21 -19.55
C LEU A 136 8.21 -11.34 -18.80
N PHE A 137 7.08 -11.02 -19.44
CA PHE A 137 5.99 -10.29 -18.78
C PHE A 137 5.53 -10.99 -17.50
N LEU A 138 5.17 -12.28 -17.56
CA LEU A 138 4.71 -13.02 -16.39
C LEU A 138 5.77 -13.10 -15.29
N SER A 139 7.03 -13.35 -15.66
CA SER A 139 8.15 -13.42 -14.72
C SER A 139 8.34 -12.13 -13.94
N TYR A 140 8.33 -10.98 -14.62
CA TYR A 140 8.52 -9.67 -13.98
C TYR A 140 7.30 -9.20 -13.19
N VAL A 141 6.09 -9.52 -13.65
CA VAL A 141 4.85 -9.28 -12.89
C VAL A 141 4.90 -10.04 -11.56
N LEU A 142 5.29 -11.32 -11.59
CA LEU A 142 5.44 -12.13 -10.39
C LEU A 142 6.54 -11.57 -9.47
N LEU A 143 7.70 -11.23 -10.02
CA LEU A 143 8.81 -10.68 -9.26
C LEU A 143 8.47 -9.32 -8.63
N GLY A 144 7.71 -8.49 -9.35
CA GLY A 144 7.11 -7.26 -8.84
C GLY A 144 6.18 -7.53 -7.67
N ALA A 145 5.27 -8.49 -7.80
CA ALA A 145 4.35 -8.86 -6.72
C ALA A 145 5.10 -9.33 -5.46
N VAL A 146 6.08 -10.21 -5.63
CA VAL A 146 6.88 -10.75 -4.52
C VAL A 146 7.66 -9.65 -3.80
N THR A 147 8.37 -8.80 -4.56
CA THR A 147 9.13 -7.69 -3.94
C THR A 147 8.21 -6.69 -3.25
N GLY A 148 7.05 -6.38 -3.84
CA GLY A 148 6.03 -5.54 -3.21
C GLY A 148 5.54 -6.13 -1.89
N ALA A 149 5.26 -7.44 -1.86
CA ALA A 149 4.86 -8.13 -0.64
C ALA A 149 5.96 -8.06 0.43
N LEU A 150 7.22 -8.32 0.07
CA LEU A 150 8.36 -8.25 1.00
C LEU A 150 8.53 -6.85 1.60
N TRP A 151 8.41 -5.80 0.78
CA TRP A 151 8.44 -4.42 1.26
C TRP A 151 7.29 -4.09 2.20
N ALA A 152 6.08 -4.56 1.91
CA ALA A 152 4.93 -4.34 2.78
C ALA A 152 5.01 -5.14 4.08
N ILE A 153 5.62 -6.33 4.06
CA ILE A 153 5.90 -7.08 5.28
C ILE A 153 6.91 -6.31 6.14
N ALA A 154 8.01 -5.82 5.54
CA ALA A 154 9.04 -5.10 6.30
C ALA A 154 8.55 -3.73 6.82
N LEU A 155 7.88 -2.95 5.98
CA LEU A 155 7.61 -1.52 6.21
C LEU A 155 6.13 -1.13 6.17
N GLY A 156 5.21 -2.04 5.88
CA GLY A 156 3.78 -1.75 5.73
C GLY A 156 3.00 -1.73 7.05
N TRP A 157 3.56 -2.26 8.13
CA TRP A 157 2.92 -2.30 9.45
C TRP A 157 2.55 -0.91 10.03
N PRO A 158 3.29 0.20 9.80
CA PRO A 158 2.87 1.52 10.28
C PRO A 158 1.55 1.97 9.64
N CYS A 159 1.24 1.52 8.42
CA CYS A 159 -0.03 1.84 7.75
C CYS A 159 -1.24 1.17 8.43
N ALA A 160 -1.01 0.10 9.19
CA ALA A 160 -2.05 -0.63 9.91
C ALA A 160 -2.38 -0.01 11.28
N LEU A 161 -1.48 0.80 11.86
CA LEU A 161 -1.68 1.43 13.16
C LEU A 161 -2.90 2.36 13.22
N PRO A 162 -3.13 3.29 12.27
CA PRO A 162 -4.26 4.20 12.32
C PRO A 162 -5.61 3.46 12.30
N VAL A 163 -5.68 2.35 11.54
CA VAL A 163 -6.87 1.51 11.45
C VAL A 163 -7.15 0.82 12.79
N ALA A 164 -6.11 0.26 13.42
CA ALA A 164 -6.22 -0.39 14.72
C ALA A 164 -6.60 0.60 15.83
N LEU A 165 -6.01 1.79 15.84
CA LEU A 165 -6.32 2.86 16.78
C LEU A 165 -7.77 3.36 16.62
N ALA A 166 -8.19 3.65 15.39
CA ALA A 166 -9.56 4.05 15.10
C ALA A 166 -10.58 2.98 15.54
N HIS A 167 -10.25 1.70 15.38
CA HIS A 167 -11.08 0.61 15.89
C HIS A 167 -11.11 0.55 17.42
N ARG A 168 -9.97 0.74 18.10
CA ARG A 168 -9.89 0.74 19.57
C ARG A 168 -10.75 1.86 20.18
N PHE A 169 -10.61 3.09 19.68
CA PHE A 169 -11.38 4.24 20.19
C PHE A 169 -12.89 4.08 20.01
N ARG A 170 -13.33 3.31 19.01
CA ARG A 170 -14.75 2.97 18.81
C ARG A 170 -15.30 1.96 19.80
N ARG A 171 -14.44 1.14 20.42
CA ARG A 171 -14.85 0.11 21.38
C ARG A 171 -14.84 0.58 22.82
N SER A 172 -14.14 1.66 23.15
CA SER A 172 -14.16 2.27 24.49
C SER A 172 -15.43 3.13 24.63
N PRO A 173 -16.42 2.75 25.46
CA PRO A 173 -17.50 3.65 25.79
C PRO A 173 -16.92 4.79 26.62
N ALA A 174 -17.33 6.04 26.36
CA ALA A 174 -17.17 7.10 27.35
C ALA A 174 -17.93 6.64 28.61
N THR A 175 -17.24 6.51 29.74
CA THR A 175 -17.88 6.31 31.03
C THR A 175 -18.87 7.46 31.25
N PRO A 176 -20.18 7.20 31.47
CA PRO A 176 -21.10 8.26 31.81
C PRO A 176 -20.63 8.90 33.12
N VAL A 177 -20.43 10.21 33.10
CA VAL A 177 -20.13 10.99 34.31
C VAL A 177 -21.34 10.85 35.24
N PRO A 178 -21.17 10.35 36.48
CA PRO A 178 -22.27 10.33 37.43
C PRO A 178 -22.71 11.77 37.71
N ALA A 179 -24.02 12.01 37.58
CA ALA A 179 -24.68 13.27 37.93
C ALA A 179 -24.69 13.51 39.44
#